data_AF-A0A8G0PM18-F1
#
_entry.id   AF-A0A8G0PM18-F1
#
_cell.length_a   1.000
_cell.length_b   1.000
_cell.length_c   1.000
_cell.angle_alpha   90.00
_cell.angle_beta   90.00
_cell.angle_gamma   90.00
#
_symmetry.space_group_name_H-M   'P 1'
#
loop_
_entity.id
_entity.type
_entity.pdbx_description
1 polymer ?
#
loop_
_entity_poly.entity_id
_entity_poly.type
_entity_poly.pdbx_seq_one_letter_code
_entity_poly.pdbx_strand_id
1 'polypeptide(L)'
;MLIDKEAHLNARDRNVWTPLLVAVHFGREKAVKLLLDTGKVDNDARDVNHEAVWSLAFKKRGSSIVQLLSRSLAPIVEKSRTDL
;
A
#
# COMPACT_ATOMS: atom_id res chain seq x y z
N MET A 1 -3.99 18.32 -9.94
CA MET A 1 -2.91 17.68 -9.13
C MET A 1 -2.25 16.59 -9.98
N LEU A 2 -1.03 16.09 -9.70
CA LEU A 2 -0.40 15.05 -10.58
C LEU A 2 -1.26 13.77 -10.69
N ILE A 3 -2.08 13.51 -9.67
CA ILE A 3 -3.06 12.42 -9.60
C ILE A 3 -4.20 12.55 -10.65
N ASP A 4 -4.47 13.75 -11.16
CA ASP A 4 -5.52 14.01 -12.17
C ASP A 4 -5.05 13.80 -13.61
N LYS A 5 -3.74 13.64 -13.85
CA LYS A 5 -3.14 13.58 -15.20
C LYS A 5 -2.65 12.18 -15.57
N GLU A 6 -3.53 11.19 -15.53
CA GLU A 6 -3.21 9.82 -15.97
C GLU A 6 -2.02 9.20 -15.22
N ALA A 7 -1.67 9.72 -14.04
CA ALA A 7 -0.63 9.13 -13.22
C ALA A 7 -1.00 7.67 -12.95
N HIS A 8 -0.22 6.74 -13.48
CA HIS A 8 -0.39 5.32 -13.24
C HIS A 8 -0.06 5.04 -11.77
N LEU A 9 -1.06 5.15 -10.89
CA LEU A 9 -0.89 5.04 -9.44
C LEU A 9 -0.40 3.65 -9.00
N ASN A 10 -0.52 2.67 -9.89
CA ASN A 10 -0.07 1.28 -9.72
C ASN A 10 1.13 0.94 -10.60
N ALA A 11 1.75 1.93 -11.28
CA ALA A 11 2.96 1.71 -12.05
C ALA A 11 4.06 1.16 -11.15
N ARG A 12 4.82 0.21 -11.70
CA ARG A 12 5.94 -0.40 -11.03
C ARG A 12 7.24 0.19 -11.56
N ASP A 13 8.12 0.58 -10.65
CA ASP A 13 9.48 0.96 -11.02
C ASP A 13 10.32 -0.29 -11.38
N ARG A 14 11.62 -0.11 -11.62
CA ARG A 14 12.53 -1.23 -11.97
C ARG A 14 12.68 -2.26 -10.85
N ASN A 15 12.30 -1.89 -9.63
CA ASN A 15 12.28 -2.74 -8.45
C ASN A 15 10.86 -3.19 -8.12
N VAL A 16 9.92 -3.17 -9.07
CA VAL A 16 8.55 -3.66 -8.88
C VAL A 16 7.79 -2.83 -7.83
N TRP A 17 8.31 -1.66 -7.42
CA TRP A 17 7.69 -0.82 -6.40
C TRP A 17 6.61 0.05 -7.01
N THR A 18 5.43 0.02 -6.40
CA THR A 18 4.35 0.96 -6.68
C THR A 18 4.53 2.24 -5.85
N PRO A 19 3.94 3.38 -6.26
CA PRO A 19 3.89 4.58 -5.46
C PRO A 19 3.43 4.35 -4.01
N LEU A 20 2.49 3.42 -3.79
CA LEU A 20 2.03 3.05 -2.45
C LEU A 20 3.10 2.30 -1.66
N LEU A 21 3.78 1.31 -2.26
CA LEU A 21 4.90 0.59 -1.64
C LEU A 21 6.00 1.55 -1.19
N VAL A 22 6.37 2.51 -2.05
CA VAL A 22 7.34 3.56 -1.74
C VAL A 22 6.88 4.38 -0.53
N ALA A 23 5.63 4.88 -0.55
CA ALA A 23 5.10 5.71 0.52
C ALA A 23 5.07 4.99 1.87
N VAL A 24 4.68 3.71 1.88
CA VAL A 24 4.66 2.87 3.09
C VAL A 24 6.07 2.57 3.58
N HIS A 25 6.98 2.19 2.69
CA HIS A 25 8.37 1.88 3.03
C HIS A 25 9.08 3.04 3.73
N PHE A 26 8.83 4.27 3.26
CA PHE A 26 9.42 5.49 3.81
C PHE A 26 8.58 6.15 4.93
N GLY A 27 7.47 5.54 5.36
CA GLY A 27 6.67 6.08 6.46
C GLY A 27 5.92 7.38 6.11
N ARG A 28 5.64 7.63 4.82
CA ARG A 28 5.06 8.89 4.33
C ARG A 28 3.53 8.90 4.47
N GLU A 29 3.03 9.01 5.69
CA GLU A 29 1.58 8.96 6.02
C GLU A 29 0.70 9.84 5.12
N LYS A 30 1.10 11.10 4.88
CA LYS A 30 0.35 12.02 4.02
C LYS A 30 0.26 11.52 2.57
N ALA A 31 1.34 10.95 2.05
CA ALA A 31 1.37 10.38 0.70
C ALA A 31 0.53 9.10 0.63
N VAL A 32 0.61 8.23 1.65
CA VAL A 32 -0.26 7.05 1.78
C VAL A 32 -1.73 7.47 1.75
N LYS A 33 -2.12 8.45 2.57
CA LYS A 33 -3.50 8.95 2.60
C LYS A 33 -3.93 9.50 1.24
N LEU A 34 -3.14 10.37 0.62
CA LEU A 34 -3.45 10.95 -0.69
C LEU A 34 -3.64 9.89 -1.78
N LEU A 35 -2.82 8.84 -1.75
CA LEU A 35 -2.90 7.72 -2.70
C LEU A 35 -4.17 6.88 -2.46
N LEU A 36 -4.47 6.55 -1.21
CA LEU A 36 -5.67 5.77 -0.86
C LEU A 36 -6.97 6.55 -1.11
N ASP A 37 -6.98 7.86 -0.85
CA ASP A 37 -8.13 8.74 -1.07
C ASP A 37 -8.54 8.81 -2.56
N THR A 38 -7.68 8.36 -3.48
CA THR A 38 -8.03 8.25 -4.91
C THR A 38 -9.01 7.12 -5.21
N GLY A 39 -9.09 6.09 -4.35
CA GLY A 39 -9.87 4.87 -4.57
C GLY A 39 -9.42 4.00 -5.75
N LYS A 40 -8.31 4.35 -6.43
CA LYS A 40 -7.82 3.69 -7.66
C LYS A 40 -6.50 2.92 -7.45
N VAL A 41 -5.95 2.98 -6.25
CA VAL A 41 -4.67 2.35 -5.89
C VAL A 41 -4.88 0.90 -5.50
N ASP A 42 -4.06 0.02 -6.06
CA ASP A 42 -3.93 -1.38 -5.66
C ASP A 42 -3.15 -1.48 -4.35
N ASN A 43 -3.83 -1.90 -3.29
CA ASN A 43 -3.27 -2.08 -1.96
C ASN A 43 -2.71 -3.49 -1.71
N ASP A 44 -2.87 -4.42 -2.66
CA ASP A 44 -2.34 -5.78 -2.65
C ASP A 44 -0.98 -5.88 -3.37
N ALA A 45 -0.44 -4.74 -3.81
CA ALA A 45 0.86 -4.66 -4.45
C ALA A 45 1.97 -5.29 -3.59
N ARG A 46 2.83 -6.08 -4.26
CA ARG A 46 4.00 -6.72 -3.69
C ARG A 46 5.29 -6.17 -4.29
N ASP A 47 6.33 -6.07 -3.47
CA ASP A 47 7.68 -5.67 -3.89
C ASP A 47 8.47 -6.83 -4.56
N VAL A 48 9.73 -6.59 -4.91
CA VAL A 48 10.63 -7.62 -5.49
C VAL A 48 10.80 -8.87 -4.63
N ASN A 49 10.63 -8.76 -3.31
CA ASN A 49 10.76 -9.88 -2.38
C ASN A 49 9.42 -10.58 -2.15
N HIS A 50 8.40 -10.27 -2.96
CA HIS A 50 7.02 -10.70 -2.80
C HIS A 50 6.37 -10.24 -1.49
N GLU A 51 6.90 -9.19 -0.85
CA GLU A 51 6.32 -8.63 0.37
C GLU A 51 5.19 -7.67 0.02
N ALA A 52 4.00 -7.93 0.57
CA ALA A 52 2.85 -7.06 0.42
C ALA A 52 3.02 -5.73 1.17
N VAL A 53 2.32 -4.69 0.69
CA VAL A 53 2.21 -3.37 1.36
C VAL A 53 1.93 -3.50 2.86
N TRP A 54 1.02 -4.39 3.26
CA TRP A 54 0.66 -4.64 4.66
C TRP A 54 1.82 -5.20 5.50
N SER A 55 2.60 -6.13 4.93
CA SER A 55 3.77 -6.69 5.61
C SER A 55 4.80 -5.60 5.93
N LEU A 56 5.07 -4.72 4.95
CA LEU A 56 5.95 -3.57 5.13
C LEU A 56 5.43 -2.59 6.19
N ALA A 57 4.11 -2.32 6.21
CA ALA A 57 3.50 -1.45 7.21
C ALA A 57 3.66 -2.00 8.65
N PHE A 58 3.47 -3.31 8.84
CA PHE A 58 3.65 -3.95 10.15
C PHE A 58 5.11 -3.96 10.60
N LYS A 59 6.06 -4.24 9.70
CA LYS A 59 7.50 -4.22 10.00
C LYS A 59 7.99 -2.85 10.47
N LYS A 60 7.41 -1.78 9.93
CA LYS A 60 7.82 -0.39 10.23
C LYS A 60 7.31 0.12 11.59
N ARG A 61 6.58 -0.68 12.38
CA ARG A 61 6.06 -0.33 13.73
C ARG A 61 5.37 1.05 13.78
N GLY A 62 4.54 1.37 12.79
CA GLY A 62 3.80 2.63 12.71
C GLY A 62 2.29 2.42 12.72
N SER A 63 1.66 2.58 13.87
CA SER A 63 0.20 2.41 14.07
C SER A 63 -0.62 3.22 13.05
N SER A 64 -0.17 4.42 12.68
CA SER A 64 -0.90 5.30 11.77
C SER A 64 -1.01 4.76 10.33
N ILE A 65 0.05 4.18 9.76
CA ILE A 65 0.01 3.66 8.39
C ILE A 65 -0.84 2.40 8.32
N VAL A 66 -0.73 1.53 9.32
CA VAL A 66 -1.60 0.37 9.45
C VAL A 66 -3.06 0.84 9.54
N GLN A 67 -3.36 1.83 10.38
CA GLN A 67 -4.71 2.41 10.47
C GLN A 67 -5.21 3.02 9.15
N LEU A 68 -4.34 3.72 8.40
CA LEU A 68 -4.70 4.30 7.10
C LEU A 68 -5.04 3.21 6.08
N LEU A 69 -4.23 2.15 6.02
CA LEU A 69 -4.48 1.00 5.13
C LEU A 69 -5.75 0.25 5.55
N SER A 70 -5.98 0.03 6.86
CA SER A 70 -7.21 -0.55 7.38
C SER A 70 -8.45 0.25 6.99
N ARG A 71 -8.37 1.59 6.98
CA ARG A 71 -9.51 2.46 6.67
C ARG A 71 -9.89 2.46 5.19
N SER A 72 -8.94 2.21 4.31
CA SER A 72 -9.20 2.01 2.88
C SER A 72 -9.75 0.61 2.56
N LEU A 73 -9.75 -0.30 3.55
CA LEU A 73 -10.19 -1.67 3.43
C LEU A 73 -11.50 -1.89 4.21
N ALA A 74 -12.63 -1.82 3.51
CA ALA A 74 -13.73 -2.73 3.81
C ALA A 74 -13.38 -4.11 3.20
N PRO A 75 -13.77 -5.21 3.85
CA PRO A 75 -12.92 -6.11 4.61
C PRO A 75 -12.16 -7.14 3.75
N ILE A 76 -10.91 -7.43 4.12
CA ILE A 76 -10.34 -8.77 3.97
C ILE A 76 -9.96 -9.24 5.36
N VAL A 77 -10.98 -9.66 6.12
CA VAL A 77 -10.80 -10.59 7.23
C VAL A 77 -10.35 -11.92 6.61
N GLU A 78 -9.32 -12.54 7.19
CA GLU A 78 -9.01 -13.98 7.05
C GLU A 78 -8.82 -14.55 5.63
N LYS A 79 -7.58 -14.64 5.15
CA LYS A 79 -7.24 -15.77 4.25
C LYS A 79 -5.80 -16.27 4.28
N SER A 80 -5.11 -16.17 5.41
CA SER A 80 -3.83 -16.88 5.61
C SER A 80 -3.58 -17.19 7.09
N ARG A 81 -4.54 -17.88 7.70
CA ARG A 81 -4.34 -18.84 8.80
C ARG A 81 -5.25 -19.99 8.39
N THR A 82 -4.67 -21.15 8.06
CA THR A 82 -5.22 -22.22 7.19
C THR A 82 -5.16 -21.80 5.72
N ASP A 83 -4.24 -22.31 4.90
CA ASP A 83 -4.19 -23.73 4.54
C ASP A 83 -2.77 -24.34 4.63
N LEU A 84 -2.71 -25.51 5.30
CA LEU A 84 -1.60 -26.41 5.64
C LEU A 84 -0.68 -26.02 6.81
#